data_AF-A0A165GZS6-F1
#
_entry.id   AF-A0A165GZS6-F1
#
_cell.length_a   1.000
_cell.length_b   1.000
_cell.length_c   1.000
_cell.angle_alpha   90.00
_cell.angle_beta   90.00
_cell.angle_gamma   90.00
#
_symmetry.space_group_name_H-M   'P 1'
#
loop_
_entity.id
_entity.type
_entity.pdbx_description
1 polymer ?
#
loop_
_entity_poly.entity_id
_entity_poly.type
_entity_poly.pdbx_seq_one_letter_code
_entity_poly.pdbx_strand_id
1 'polypeptide(L)'
;NSTTNTTLSSDPYLAYLPSLARTLPVQSAMLGSILTFFFCLLVHLLLTSPYHRPLSKLNWSLQVSAVLAAMLSISARIGLVLQKSLNSGSEWPYMLDYVEVDLPAKNWEVAESAAWYMLEAIVVGLVHITNIQFLSLLFPSTVEVRMICGMLVPLAVLASGVNFASLSSDQGTIDLGDAIRNVCNSTLMLLFAAALAIWGWLNRRRAWRTDGGTAAFGAGAISLAILGAGVGFALIKVDNVQWLTCFGWAVTLWQSFL
;
A
#
# COMPACT_ATOMS: atom_id res chain seq x y z
N ASN A 1 -22.12 -30.23 50.32
CA ASN A 1 -20.98 -29.94 49.43
C ASN A 1 -21.31 -28.75 48.54
N SER A 2 -20.95 -27.56 49.00
CA SER A 2 -21.08 -26.29 48.29
C SER A 2 -19.91 -26.13 47.32
N THR A 3 -20.16 -26.32 46.03
CA THR A 3 -19.21 -26.00 44.96
C THR A 3 -19.09 -24.48 44.85
N THR A 4 -17.93 -23.95 45.24
CA THR A 4 -17.55 -22.55 45.03
C THR A 4 -17.41 -22.29 43.53
N ASN A 5 -18.45 -21.72 42.92
CA ASN A 5 -18.39 -21.18 41.57
C ASN A 5 -17.42 -19.98 41.56
N THR A 6 -16.14 -20.24 41.31
CA THR A 6 -15.19 -19.19 40.91
C THR A 6 -15.55 -18.77 39.50
N THR A 7 -16.53 -17.87 39.37
CA THR A 7 -16.79 -17.14 38.13
C THR A 7 -15.54 -16.34 37.82
N LEU A 8 -14.75 -16.77 36.83
CA LEU A 8 -13.68 -15.92 36.31
C LEU A 8 -14.33 -14.62 35.80
N SER A 9 -13.89 -13.48 36.34
CA SER A 9 -14.41 -12.15 35.97
C SER A 9 -14.09 -11.75 34.53
N SER A 10 -13.15 -12.44 33.89
CA SER A 10 -12.69 -12.22 32.53
C SER A 10 -12.06 -13.51 31.99
N ASP A 11 -12.30 -13.81 30.72
CA ASP A 11 -11.65 -14.93 30.03
C ASP A 11 -10.14 -14.65 29.88
N PRO A 12 -9.25 -15.47 30.49
CA PRO A 12 -7.81 -15.24 30.49
C PRO A 12 -7.20 -15.46 29.11
N TYR A 13 -7.90 -16.13 28.19
CA TYR A 13 -7.45 -16.34 26.82
C TYR A 13 -7.54 -15.06 25.97
N LEU A 14 -8.37 -14.08 26.37
CA LEU A 14 -8.47 -12.79 25.69
C LEU A 14 -7.13 -12.03 25.64
N ALA A 15 -6.26 -12.24 26.64
CA ALA A 15 -4.94 -11.61 26.69
C ALA A 15 -3.96 -12.13 25.62
N TYR A 16 -4.23 -13.32 25.06
CA TYR A 16 -3.40 -13.96 24.05
C TYR A 16 -3.97 -13.83 22.63
N LEU A 17 -5.14 -13.22 22.49
CA LEU A 17 -5.73 -13.00 21.16
C LEU A 17 -4.97 -11.90 20.42
N PRO A 18 -4.75 -12.07 19.11
CA PRO A 18 -4.19 -11.01 18.29
C PRO A 18 -5.14 -9.81 18.28
N SER A 19 -4.57 -8.62 18.10
CA SER A 19 -5.38 -7.41 17.87
C SER A 19 -6.35 -7.63 16.70
N LEU A 20 -7.53 -7.00 16.72
CA LEU A 20 -8.54 -7.17 15.66
C LEU A 20 -7.98 -6.97 14.25
N ALA A 21 -7.02 -6.05 14.09
CA ALA A 21 -6.35 -5.75 12.82
C ALA A 21 -5.53 -6.94 12.25
N ARG A 22 -5.16 -7.90 13.09
CA ARG A 22 -4.32 -9.08 12.80
C ARG A 22 -5.12 -10.38 12.80
N THR A 23 -6.41 -10.29 12.51
CA THR A 23 -7.29 -11.45 12.49
C THR A 23 -7.50 -11.91 11.05
N LEU A 24 -7.56 -13.23 10.84
CA LEU A 24 -7.76 -13.83 9.52
C LEU A 24 -8.99 -13.27 8.77
N PRO A 25 -10.17 -13.08 9.42
CA PRO A 25 -11.34 -12.55 8.74
C PRO A 25 -11.14 -11.10 8.28
N VAL A 26 -10.48 -10.27 9.11
CA VAL A 26 -10.18 -8.89 8.76
C VAL A 26 -9.16 -8.83 7.63
N GLN A 27 -8.08 -9.63 7.70
CA GLN A 27 -7.09 -9.74 6.64
C GLN A 27 -7.75 -10.11 5.30
N SER A 28 -8.59 -11.14 5.29
CA SER A 28 -9.27 -11.61 4.08
C SER A 28 -10.25 -10.58 3.51
N ALA A 29 -11.07 -9.97 4.37
CA ALA A 29 -12.04 -8.95 3.96
C ALA A 29 -11.36 -7.68 3.42
N MET A 30 -10.29 -7.23 4.08
CA MET A 30 -9.52 -6.06 3.64
C MET A 30 -8.80 -6.34 2.32
N LEU A 31 -8.10 -7.46 2.18
CA LEU A 31 -7.43 -7.83 0.92
C LEU A 31 -8.42 -7.93 -0.25
N GLY A 32 -9.61 -8.52 -0.03
CA GLY A 32 -10.67 -8.59 -1.05
C GLY A 32 -11.20 -7.21 -1.46
N SER A 33 -11.39 -6.32 -0.49
CA SER A 33 -11.82 -4.93 -0.74
C SER A 33 -10.77 -4.15 -1.53
N ILE A 34 -9.49 -4.29 -1.17
CA ILE A 34 -8.38 -3.64 -1.87
C ILE A 34 -8.24 -4.18 -3.30
N LEU A 35 -8.41 -5.49 -3.52
CA LEU A 35 -8.43 -6.06 -4.87
C LEU A 35 -9.54 -5.43 -5.72
N THR A 36 -10.71 -5.21 -5.12
CA THR A 36 -11.84 -4.55 -5.80
C THR A 36 -11.49 -3.10 -6.14
N PHE A 37 -10.83 -2.35 -5.24
CA PHE A 37 -10.35 -1.01 -5.57
C PHE A 37 -9.38 -0.98 -6.74
N PHE A 38 -8.44 -1.93 -6.83
CA PHE A 38 -7.55 -2.01 -7.98
C PHE A 38 -8.26 -2.42 -9.26
N PHE A 39 -9.22 -3.34 -9.18
CA PHE A 39 -10.04 -3.71 -10.33
C PHE A 39 -10.87 -2.52 -10.83
N CYS A 40 -11.53 -1.78 -9.93
CA CYS A 40 -12.23 -0.55 -10.27
C CYS A 40 -11.29 0.46 -10.92
N LEU A 41 -10.11 0.67 -10.36
CA LEU A 41 -9.11 1.57 -10.92
C LEU A 41 -8.66 1.14 -12.33
N LEU A 42 -8.44 -0.16 -12.54
CA LEU A 42 -8.11 -0.72 -13.86
C LEU A 42 -9.22 -0.45 -14.88
N VAL A 43 -10.48 -0.71 -14.50
CA VAL A 43 -11.64 -0.44 -15.36
C VAL A 43 -11.68 1.05 -15.72
N HIS A 44 -11.50 1.94 -14.74
CA HIS A 44 -11.44 3.38 -15.00
C HIS A 44 -10.33 3.73 -16.00
N LEU A 45 -9.10 3.23 -15.80
CA LEU A 45 -7.96 3.48 -16.69
C LEU A 45 -8.16 2.96 -18.12
N LEU A 46 -8.88 1.85 -18.27
CA LEU A 46 -9.22 1.29 -19.59
C LEU A 46 -10.30 2.12 -20.27
N LEU A 47 -11.36 2.51 -19.54
CA LEU A 47 -12.45 3.34 -20.07
C LEU A 47 -11.99 4.75 -20.43
N THR A 48 -11.08 5.33 -19.63
CA THR A 48 -10.52 6.67 -19.89
C THR A 48 -9.24 6.63 -20.75
N SER A 49 -8.81 5.45 -21.22
CA SER A 49 -7.64 5.27 -22.10
C SER A 49 -7.65 6.20 -23.33
N PRO A 50 -8.79 6.42 -24.03
CA PRO A 50 -8.82 7.35 -25.16
C PRO A 50 -8.40 8.79 -24.81
N TYR A 51 -8.55 9.20 -23.55
CA TYR A 51 -8.19 10.54 -23.07
C TYR A 51 -6.78 10.61 -22.49
N HIS A 52 -6.38 9.64 -21.64
CA HIS A 52 -5.08 9.70 -20.95
C HIS A 52 -3.90 9.24 -21.83
N ARG A 53 -4.11 8.26 -22.70
CA ARG A 53 -3.05 7.72 -23.56
C ARG A 53 -2.46 8.75 -24.54
N PRO A 54 -3.26 9.62 -25.22
CA PRO A 54 -2.69 10.66 -26.07
C PRO A 54 -2.02 11.80 -25.26
N LEU A 55 -2.47 12.07 -24.04
CA LEU A 55 -1.91 13.12 -23.18
C LEU A 55 -0.51 12.74 -22.68
N SER A 56 -0.35 11.54 -22.13
CA SER A 56 0.95 11.04 -21.66
C SER A 56 1.00 9.51 -21.70
N LYS A 57 1.58 8.98 -22.79
CA LYS A 57 1.73 7.53 -23.02
C LYS A 57 2.48 6.84 -21.89
N LEU A 58 3.55 7.48 -21.38
CA LEU A 58 4.39 6.93 -20.32
C LEU A 58 3.62 6.83 -19.01
N ASN A 59 2.93 7.89 -18.60
CA ASN A 59 2.16 7.90 -17.35
C ASN A 59 1.04 6.85 -17.39
N TRP A 60 0.29 6.79 -18.50
CA TRP A 60 -0.74 5.78 -18.68
C TRP A 60 -0.18 4.35 -18.61
N SER A 61 0.94 4.09 -19.28
CA SER A 61 1.57 2.75 -19.26
C SER A 61 2.08 2.39 -17.87
N LEU A 62 2.75 3.31 -17.17
CA LEU A 62 3.25 3.08 -15.81
C LEU A 62 2.10 2.79 -14.85
N GLN A 63 1.01 3.54 -14.96
CA GLN A 63 -0.15 3.39 -14.10
C GLN A 63 -0.86 2.05 -14.32
N VAL A 64 -1.04 1.63 -15.58
CA VAL A 64 -1.59 0.30 -15.90
C VAL A 64 -0.66 -0.80 -15.40
N SER A 65 0.66 -0.68 -15.61
CA SER A 65 1.64 -1.65 -15.09
C SER A 65 1.63 -1.74 -13.57
N ALA A 66 1.56 -0.61 -12.87
CA ALA A 66 1.52 -0.56 -11.41
C ALA A 66 0.25 -1.22 -10.84
N VAL A 67 -0.91 -0.94 -11.45
CA VAL A 67 -2.18 -1.54 -11.05
C VAL A 67 -2.17 -3.05 -11.29
N LEU A 68 -1.69 -3.51 -12.46
CA LEU A 68 -1.60 -4.95 -12.75
C LEU A 68 -0.64 -5.68 -11.81
N ALA A 69 0.52 -5.09 -11.50
CA ALA A 69 1.48 -5.65 -10.55
C ALA A 69 0.89 -5.73 -9.13
N ALA A 70 0.20 -4.68 -8.68
CA ALA A 70 -0.47 -4.64 -7.37
C ALA A 70 -1.61 -5.68 -7.29
N MET A 71 -2.42 -5.80 -8.35
CA MET A 71 -3.45 -6.84 -8.45
C MET A 71 -2.85 -8.24 -8.37
N LEU A 72 -1.78 -8.51 -9.12
CA LEU A 72 -1.10 -9.80 -9.08
C LEU A 72 -0.59 -10.13 -7.66
N SER A 73 0.03 -9.15 -6.98
CA SER A 73 0.50 -9.32 -5.60
C SER A 73 -0.64 -9.63 -4.63
N ILE A 74 -1.77 -8.93 -4.73
CA ILE A 74 -2.90 -9.14 -3.83
C ILE A 74 -3.64 -10.43 -4.14
N SER A 75 -3.82 -10.78 -5.42
CA SER A 75 -4.39 -12.06 -5.81
C SER A 75 -3.54 -13.23 -5.31
N ALA A 76 -2.21 -13.13 -5.37
CA ALA A 76 -1.31 -14.13 -4.79
C ALA A 76 -1.48 -14.25 -3.27
N ARG A 77 -1.55 -13.12 -2.54
CA ARG A 77 -1.82 -13.12 -1.09
C ARG A 77 -3.14 -13.79 -0.74
N ILE A 78 -4.23 -13.41 -1.41
CA ILE A 78 -5.55 -14.00 -1.18
C ILE A 78 -5.51 -15.50 -1.46
N GLY A 79 -4.88 -15.92 -2.57
CA GLY A 79 -4.73 -17.33 -2.91
C GLY A 79 -4.02 -18.13 -1.81
N LEU A 80 -2.92 -17.60 -1.27
CA LEU A 80 -2.15 -18.25 -0.20
C LEU A 80 -2.91 -18.27 1.14
N VAL A 81 -3.57 -17.17 1.51
CA VAL A 81 -4.39 -17.09 2.73
C VAL A 81 -5.55 -18.09 2.66
N LEU A 82 -6.25 -18.15 1.52
CA LEU A 82 -7.35 -19.10 1.32
C LEU A 82 -6.84 -20.54 1.31
N GLN A 83 -5.70 -20.83 0.68
CA GLN A 83 -5.11 -22.16 0.69
C GLN A 83 -4.74 -22.61 2.11
N LYS A 84 -4.14 -21.72 2.92
CA LYS A 84 -3.82 -22.00 4.33
C LYS A 84 -5.10 -22.23 5.14
N SER A 85 -6.14 -21.44 4.92
CA SER A 85 -7.44 -21.60 5.58
C SER A 85 -8.11 -22.92 5.21
N LEU A 86 -8.06 -23.33 3.93
CA LEU A 86 -8.64 -24.59 3.46
C LEU A 86 -7.92 -25.82 4.04
N ASN A 87 -6.59 -25.78 4.09
CA ASN A 87 -5.80 -26.87 4.68
C ASN A 87 -6.10 -27.01 6.18
N SER A 88 -6.14 -25.89 6.90
CA SER A 88 -6.42 -25.88 8.33
C SER A 88 -7.86 -26.35 8.62
N GLY A 89 -8.83 -25.93 7.79
CA GLY A 89 -10.22 -26.38 7.90
C GLY A 89 -10.43 -27.84 7.52
N SER A 90 -9.55 -28.44 6.70
CA SER A 90 -9.61 -29.87 6.39
C SER A 90 -9.13 -30.74 7.56
N GLU A 91 -8.19 -30.24 8.34
CA GLU A 91 -7.67 -30.91 9.54
C GLU A 91 -8.58 -30.66 10.76
N TRP A 92 -9.09 -29.44 10.91
CA TRP A 92 -9.91 -29.00 12.04
C TRP A 92 -11.21 -28.30 11.55
N PRO A 93 -12.23 -29.06 11.09
CA PRO A 93 -13.41 -28.51 10.38
C PRO A 93 -14.29 -27.57 11.20
N TYR A 94 -14.18 -27.60 12.52
CA TYR A 94 -14.94 -26.73 13.42
C TYR A 94 -14.09 -25.61 14.04
N MET A 95 -12.83 -25.47 13.61
CA MET A 95 -11.89 -24.49 14.14
C MET A 95 -11.49 -23.52 13.03
N LEU A 96 -11.97 -22.28 13.12
CA LEU A 96 -11.52 -21.22 12.23
C LEU A 96 -10.22 -20.65 12.81
N ASP A 97 -9.13 -20.70 12.03
CA ASP A 97 -7.90 -20.02 12.43
C ASP A 97 -8.19 -18.52 12.53
N TYR A 98 -8.03 -17.97 13.72
CA TYR A 98 -8.35 -16.57 13.99
C TYR A 98 -7.16 -15.66 13.70
N VAL A 99 -5.96 -16.23 13.60
CA VAL A 99 -4.71 -15.47 13.46
C VAL A 99 -4.44 -15.19 11.98
N GLU A 100 -3.99 -13.98 11.68
CA GLU A 100 -3.56 -13.63 10.31
C GLU A 100 -2.45 -14.56 9.81
N VAL A 101 -2.43 -14.77 8.49
CA VAL A 101 -1.35 -15.53 7.85
C VAL A 101 -0.23 -14.57 7.49
N ASP A 102 0.94 -14.79 8.09
CA ASP A 102 2.16 -14.08 7.74
C ASP A 102 2.70 -14.55 6.39
N LEU A 103 2.85 -13.61 5.46
CA LEU A 103 3.45 -13.78 4.15
C LEU A 103 4.68 -12.86 3.97
N PRO A 104 5.83 -13.38 3.48
CA PRO A 104 6.11 -14.79 3.19
C PRO A 104 6.15 -15.64 4.48
N ALA A 105 5.86 -16.94 4.36
CA ALA A 105 5.85 -17.80 5.54
C ALA A 105 7.28 -18.11 6.01
N LYS A 106 7.48 -18.24 7.33
CA LYS A 106 8.82 -18.46 7.93
C LYS A 106 9.52 -19.73 7.45
N ASN A 107 8.77 -20.69 6.91
CA ASN A 107 9.26 -21.96 6.40
C ASN A 107 9.53 -21.97 4.90
N TRP A 108 9.35 -20.84 4.19
CA TRP A 108 9.65 -20.74 2.77
C TRP A 108 11.15 -20.85 2.49
N GLU A 109 11.47 -21.43 1.33
CA GLU A 109 12.84 -21.42 0.85
C GLU A 109 13.30 -19.98 0.56
N VAL A 110 14.61 -19.73 0.68
CA VAL A 110 15.19 -18.39 0.43
C VAL A 110 14.81 -17.87 -0.96
N ALA A 111 14.74 -18.76 -1.96
CA ALA A 111 14.34 -18.40 -3.32
C ALA A 111 12.87 -17.93 -3.42
N GLU A 112 11.95 -18.59 -2.71
CA GLU A 112 10.53 -18.23 -2.68
C GLU A 112 10.33 -16.88 -1.97
N SER A 113 10.97 -16.70 -0.81
CA SER A 113 10.96 -15.44 -0.07
C SER A 113 11.60 -14.31 -0.87
N ALA A 114 12.69 -14.57 -1.59
CA ALA A 114 13.33 -13.57 -2.45
C ALA A 114 12.41 -13.16 -3.62
N ALA A 115 11.73 -14.11 -4.25
CA ALA A 115 10.76 -13.82 -5.30
C ALA A 115 9.56 -12.99 -4.78
N TRP A 116 9.12 -13.26 -3.55
CA TRP A 116 8.07 -12.49 -2.90
C TRP A 116 8.46 -11.03 -2.65
N TYR A 117 9.62 -10.80 -2.04
CA TYR A 117 10.11 -9.45 -1.81
C TYR A 117 10.46 -8.73 -3.09
N MET A 118 10.88 -9.44 -4.15
CA MET A 118 11.04 -8.86 -5.48
C MET A 118 9.70 -8.37 -6.06
N LEU A 119 8.62 -9.15 -5.93
CA LEU A 119 7.29 -8.71 -6.34
C LEU A 119 6.84 -7.48 -5.54
N GLU A 120 7.03 -7.47 -4.22
CA GLU A 120 6.73 -6.29 -3.39
C GLU A 120 7.55 -5.07 -3.80
N ALA A 121 8.86 -5.24 -4.02
CA ALA A 121 9.75 -4.16 -4.46
C ALA A 121 9.31 -3.60 -5.82
N ILE A 122 8.91 -4.45 -6.77
CA ILE A 122 8.38 -4.03 -8.07
C ILE A 122 7.09 -3.22 -7.89
N VAL A 123 6.15 -3.69 -7.06
CA VAL A 123 4.90 -2.95 -6.80
C VAL A 123 5.20 -1.60 -6.18
N VAL A 124 5.98 -1.54 -5.10
CA VAL A 124 6.36 -0.29 -4.44
C VAL A 124 7.07 0.66 -5.40
N GLY A 125 8.00 0.16 -6.20
CA GLY A 125 8.72 0.94 -7.19
C GLY A 125 7.79 1.52 -8.26
N LEU A 126 6.92 0.70 -8.84
CA LEU A 126 5.96 1.15 -9.86
C LEU A 126 4.94 2.15 -9.31
N VAL A 127 4.44 1.94 -8.10
CA VAL A 127 3.53 2.88 -7.41
C VAL A 127 4.18 4.25 -7.28
N HIS A 128 5.40 4.32 -6.75
CA HIS A 128 6.10 5.59 -6.55
C HIS A 128 6.54 6.24 -7.85
N ILE A 129 7.06 5.47 -8.80
CA ILE A 129 7.47 5.99 -10.11
C ILE A 129 6.26 6.58 -10.85
N THR A 130 5.09 5.94 -10.79
CA THR A 130 3.85 6.49 -11.37
C THR A 130 3.49 7.83 -10.73
N ASN A 131 3.58 7.92 -9.41
CA ASN A 131 3.26 9.15 -8.69
C ASN A 131 4.26 10.29 -8.98
N ILE A 132 5.55 9.97 -9.07
CA ILE A 132 6.61 10.91 -9.44
C ILE A 132 6.43 11.40 -10.89
N GLN A 133 6.12 10.49 -11.81
CA GLN A 133 5.87 10.82 -13.20
C GLN A 133 4.65 11.74 -13.34
N PHE A 134 3.58 11.46 -12.59
CA PHE A 134 2.40 12.31 -12.53
C PHE A 134 2.76 13.73 -12.07
N LEU A 135 3.50 13.85 -10.96
CA LEU A 135 3.94 15.15 -10.44
C LEU A 135 4.81 15.90 -11.45
N SER A 136 5.70 15.19 -12.15
CA SER A 136 6.57 15.76 -13.18
C SER A 136 5.80 16.33 -14.38
N LEU A 137 4.56 15.89 -14.63
CA LEU A 137 3.71 16.46 -15.69
C LEU A 137 3.04 17.78 -15.28
N LEU A 138 2.87 18.03 -13.98
CA LEU A 138 2.27 19.26 -13.46
C LEU A 138 3.22 20.46 -13.50
N PHE A 139 4.53 20.18 -13.38
CA PHE A 139 5.58 21.19 -13.36
C PHE A 139 6.24 21.28 -14.75
N PRO A 140 6.02 22.36 -15.51
CA PRO A 140 6.50 22.46 -16.90
C PRO A 140 8.01 22.75 -17.01
N SER A 141 8.67 23.20 -15.93
CA SER A 141 10.08 23.57 -15.95
C SER A 141 10.99 22.34 -15.82
N THR A 142 12.02 22.27 -16.67
CA THR A 142 13.04 21.22 -16.62
C THR A 142 13.84 21.24 -15.31
N VAL A 143 13.97 22.40 -14.67
CA VAL A 143 14.65 22.53 -13.36
C VAL A 143 13.77 21.97 -12.24
N GLU A 144 12.47 22.26 -12.28
CA GLU A 144 11.50 21.74 -11.30
C GLU A 144 11.42 20.21 -11.38
N VAL A 145 11.30 19.67 -12.60
CA VAL A 145 11.29 18.22 -12.82
C VAL A 145 12.58 17.57 -12.33
N ARG A 146 13.75 18.17 -12.58
CA ARG A 146 15.03 17.66 -12.07
C ARG A 146 15.11 17.69 -10.55
N MET A 147 14.59 18.73 -9.90
CA MET A 147 14.54 18.83 -8.45
C MET A 147 13.59 17.80 -7.84
N ILE A 148 12.41 17.62 -8.44
CA ILE A 148 11.43 16.59 -8.04
C ILE A 148 12.05 15.20 -8.18
N CYS A 149 12.61 14.88 -9.35
CA CYS A 149 13.23 13.58 -9.57
C CYS A 149 14.44 13.37 -8.66
N GLY A 150 15.29 14.39 -8.47
CA GLY A 150 16.47 14.33 -7.60
C GLY A 150 16.12 14.08 -6.13
N MET A 151 14.95 14.54 -5.67
CA MET A 151 14.49 14.31 -4.30
C MET A 151 13.67 13.03 -4.15
N LEU A 152 12.68 12.79 -5.02
CA LEU A 152 11.72 11.69 -4.84
C LEU A 152 12.24 10.35 -5.37
N VAL A 153 13.04 10.31 -6.44
CA VAL A 153 13.51 9.03 -7.01
C VAL A 153 14.41 8.28 -6.03
N PRO A 154 15.40 8.91 -5.35
CA PRO A 154 16.19 8.20 -4.35
C PRO A 154 15.35 7.61 -3.22
N LEU A 155 14.35 8.35 -2.73
CA LEU A 155 13.43 7.84 -1.70
C LEU A 155 12.59 6.67 -2.21
N ALA A 156 12.13 6.70 -3.46
CA ALA A 156 11.38 5.62 -4.06
C ALA A 156 12.24 4.36 -4.25
N VAL A 157 13.49 4.54 -4.68
CA VAL A 157 14.46 3.44 -4.82
C VAL A 157 14.77 2.83 -3.46
N LEU A 158 14.99 3.65 -2.42
CA LEU A 158 15.19 3.16 -1.05
C LEU A 158 13.95 2.42 -0.52
N ALA A 159 12.75 3.00 -0.66
CA ALA A 159 11.51 2.36 -0.21
C ALA A 159 11.26 1.00 -0.90
N SER A 160 11.62 0.87 -2.17
CA SER A 160 11.53 -0.37 -2.93
C SER A 160 12.64 -1.37 -2.55
N GLY A 161 13.89 -0.93 -2.50
CA GLY A 161 15.06 -1.79 -2.24
C GLY A 161 15.10 -2.34 -0.81
N VAL A 162 14.59 -1.60 0.17
CA VAL A 162 14.60 -2.02 1.57
C VAL A 162 13.65 -3.21 1.83
N ASN A 163 12.75 -3.57 0.90
CA ASN A 163 11.99 -4.84 1.00
C ASN A 163 12.91 -6.07 1.05
N PHE A 164 14.14 -5.99 0.53
CA PHE A 164 15.11 -7.08 0.64
C PHE A 164 15.76 -7.17 2.03
N ALA A 165 15.63 -6.16 2.90
CA ALA A 165 16.12 -6.23 4.29
C ALA A 165 15.43 -7.36 5.09
N SER A 166 14.19 -7.70 4.70
CA SER A 166 13.41 -8.80 5.28
C SER A 166 13.96 -10.20 4.97
N LEU A 167 14.99 -10.33 4.12
CA LEU A 167 15.75 -11.58 3.93
C LEU A 167 16.85 -11.78 4.98
N SER A 168 17.16 -10.76 5.79
CA SER A 168 18.16 -10.88 6.84
C SER A 168 17.73 -11.88 7.91
N SER A 169 18.71 -12.58 8.50
CA SER A 169 18.47 -13.43 9.67
C SER A 169 18.37 -12.64 10.98
N ASP A 170 18.81 -11.38 10.98
CA ASP A 170 18.85 -10.51 12.15
C ASP A 170 17.58 -9.65 12.25
N GLN A 171 16.83 -9.79 13.35
CA GLN A 171 15.58 -9.06 13.57
C GLN A 171 15.80 -7.54 13.57
N GLY A 172 16.94 -7.07 14.10
CA GLY A 172 17.25 -5.64 14.12
C GLY A 172 17.37 -5.04 12.71
N THR A 173 17.91 -5.79 11.76
CA THR A 173 17.99 -5.40 10.35
C THR A 173 16.61 -5.36 9.69
N ILE A 174 15.74 -6.32 10.00
CA ILE A 174 14.37 -6.37 9.49
C ILE A 174 13.56 -5.16 10.00
N ASP A 175 13.60 -4.91 11.30
CA ASP A 175 12.88 -3.81 11.95
C ASP A 175 13.37 -2.45 11.44
N LEU A 176 14.69 -2.29 11.28
CA LEU A 176 15.28 -1.09 10.69
C LEU A 176 14.84 -0.89 9.24
N GLY A 177 14.81 -1.96 8.45
CA GLY A 177 14.34 -1.92 7.07
C GLY A 177 12.89 -1.47 6.98
N ASP A 178 12.01 -2.09 7.77
CA ASP A 178 10.61 -1.72 7.83
C ASP A 178 10.40 -0.26 8.25
N ALA A 179 11.16 0.22 9.24
CA ALA A 179 11.13 1.62 9.67
C ALA A 179 11.54 2.57 8.54
N ILE A 180 12.65 2.27 7.83
CA ILE A 180 13.12 3.08 6.69
C ILE A 180 12.06 3.10 5.58
N ARG A 181 11.49 1.94 5.23
CA ARG A 181 10.44 1.83 4.20
C ARG A 181 9.25 2.71 4.54
N ASN A 182 8.75 2.62 5.78
CA ASN A 182 7.59 3.39 6.22
C ASN A 182 7.88 4.89 6.27
N VAL A 183 9.06 5.30 6.74
CA VAL A 183 9.49 6.72 6.73
C VAL A 183 9.61 7.24 5.30
N CYS A 184 10.23 6.50 4.38
CA CYS A 184 10.33 6.88 2.98
C CYS A 184 8.94 7.00 2.32
N ASN A 185 8.05 6.03 2.54
CA ASN A 185 6.68 6.07 2.03
C ASN A 185 5.90 7.28 2.54
N SER A 186 5.91 7.53 3.85
CA SER A 186 5.26 8.72 4.43
C SER A 186 5.86 10.02 3.89
N THR A 187 7.18 10.09 3.78
CA THR A 187 7.88 11.28 3.27
C THR A 187 7.53 11.54 1.81
N LEU A 188 7.49 10.50 0.96
CA LEU A 188 7.08 10.61 -0.44
C LEU A 188 5.65 11.17 -0.57
N MET A 189 4.72 10.66 0.24
CA MET A 189 3.33 11.14 0.23
C MET A 189 3.21 12.59 0.70
N LEU A 190 3.95 12.98 1.75
CA LEU A 190 3.97 14.37 2.23
C LEU A 190 4.62 15.33 1.23
N LEU A 191 5.74 14.94 0.61
CA LEU A 191 6.41 15.74 -0.41
C LEU A 191 5.54 15.92 -1.65
N PHE A 192 4.83 14.86 -2.05
CA PHE A 192 3.84 14.94 -3.12
C PHE A 192 2.69 15.89 -2.76
N ALA A 193 2.12 15.78 -1.57
CA ALA A 193 1.07 16.68 -1.09
C ALA A 193 1.53 18.14 -1.08
N ALA A 194 2.75 18.38 -0.57
CA ALA A 194 3.35 19.71 -0.51
C ALA A 194 3.59 20.27 -1.91
N ALA A 195 4.09 19.46 -2.85
CA ALA A 195 4.29 19.89 -4.23
C ALA A 195 2.97 20.25 -4.92
N LEU A 196 1.92 19.44 -4.75
CA LEU A 196 0.57 19.78 -5.25
C LEU A 196 0.02 21.05 -4.60
N ALA A 197 0.19 21.22 -3.29
CA ALA A 197 -0.28 22.41 -2.58
C ALA A 197 0.45 23.68 -3.06
N ILE A 198 1.78 23.62 -3.23
CA ILE A 198 2.60 24.72 -3.77
C ILE A 198 2.15 25.05 -5.19
N TRP A 199 1.98 24.03 -6.04
CA TRP A 199 1.50 24.23 -7.41
C TRP A 199 0.11 24.86 -7.44
N GLY A 200 -0.81 24.36 -6.60
CA GLY A 200 -2.17 24.86 -6.49
C GLY A 200 -2.26 26.28 -5.95
N TRP A 201 -1.34 26.66 -5.06
CA TRP A 201 -1.21 28.02 -4.55
C TRP A 201 -0.68 28.97 -5.62
N LEU A 202 0.41 28.60 -6.30
CA LEU A 202 1.07 29.41 -7.31
C LEU A 202 0.17 29.61 -8.55
N ASN A 203 -0.55 28.56 -8.95
CA ASN A 203 -1.47 28.57 -10.09
C ASN A 203 -2.93 28.67 -9.67
N ARG A 204 -3.26 29.54 -8.69
CA ARG A 204 -4.57 29.58 -8.03
C ARG A 204 -5.78 29.61 -8.99
N ARG A 205 -5.70 30.40 -10.07
CA ARG A 205 -6.80 30.54 -11.06
C ARG A 205 -7.01 29.28 -11.91
N ARG A 206 -5.96 28.49 -12.13
CA ARG A 206 -6.03 27.24 -12.91
C ARG A 206 -6.36 26.05 -12.02
N ALA A 207 -5.74 25.98 -10.84
CA ALA A 207 -5.87 24.86 -9.92
C ALA A 207 -7.26 24.81 -9.26
N TRP A 208 -7.83 25.95 -8.86
CA TRP A 208 -9.09 26.02 -8.12
C TRP A 208 -10.30 26.34 -9.00
N ARG A 209 -10.22 26.03 -10.29
CA ARG A 209 -11.36 26.20 -11.20
C ARG A 209 -12.37 25.07 -10.96
N THR A 210 -13.59 25.45 -10.60
CA THR A 210 -14.71 24.53 -10.33
C THR A 210 -15.36 24.01 -11.62
N ASP A 211 -15.24 24.74 -12.73
CA ASP A 211 -15.95 24.47 -13.98
C ASP A 211 -15.43 23.25 -14.78
N GLY A 212 -14.39 22.56 -14.29
CA GLY A 212 -13.75 21.45 -15.01
C GLY A 212 -13.18 20.35 -14.13
N GLY A 213 -13.65 20.21 -12.89
CA GLY A 213 -13.23 19.13 -11.98
C GLY A 213 -11.81 19.29 -11.38
N THR A 214 -10.99 20.23 -11.87
CA THR A 214 -9.60 20.42 -11.41
C THR A 214 -9.49 20.72 -9.91
N ALA A 215 -10.40 21.53 -9.37
CA ALA A 215 -10.44 21.82 -7.93
C ALA A 215 -10.78 20.58 -7.10
N ALA A 216 -11.74 19.77 -7.57
CA ALA A 216 -12.13 18.52 -6.91
C ALA A 216 -11.00 17.49 -6.97
N PHE A 217 -10.32 17.40 -8.11
CA PHE A 217 -9.11 16.60 -8.27
C PHE A 217 -8.04 17.00 -7.25
N GLY A 218 -7.63 18.28 -7.23
CA GLY A 218 -6.55 18.74 -6.35
C GLY A 218 -6.88 18.54 -4.87
N ALA A 219 -8.11 18.82 -4.46
CA ALA A 219 -8.57 18.56 -3.09
C ALA A 219 -8.59 17.06 -2.75
N GLY A 220 -9.04 16.21 -3.67
CA GLY A 220 -9.02 14.75 -3.54
C GLY A 220 -7.60 14.22 -3.40
N ALA A 221 -6.69 14.62 -4.29
CA ALA A 221 -5.30 14.18 -4.29
C ALA A 221 -4.56 14.60 -3.00
N ILE A 222 -4.77 15.82 -2.51
CA ILE A 222 -4.17 16.27 -1.22
C ILE A 222 -4.75 15.47 -0.04
N SER A 223 -6.07 15.20 -0.05
CA SER A 223 -6.72 14.42 1.00
C SER A 223 -6.21 12.97 1.04
N LEU A 224 -6.05 12.34 -0.12
CA LEU A 224 -5.47 11.01 -0.26
C LEU A 224 -4.00 11.00 0.18
N ALA A 225 -3.24 12.06 -0.09
CA ALA A 225 -1.85 12.15 0.32
C ALA A 225 -1.69 12.24 1.85
N ILE A 226 -2.56 13.01 2.52
CA ILE A 226 -2.61 13.07 3.99
C ILE A 226 -3.02 11.71 4.56
N LEU A 227 -4.01 11.05 3.96
CA LEU A 227 -4.44 9.71 4.36
C LEU A 227 -3.30 8.69 4.18
N GLY A 228 -2.57 8.74 3.05
CA GLY A 228 -1.42 7.87 2.79
C GLY A 228 -0.27 8.08 3.79
N ALA A 229 0.02 9.33 4.15
CA ALA A 229 0.99 9.64 5.21
C ALA A 229 0.52 9.11 6.57
N GLY A 230 -0.78 9.24 6.88
CA GLY A 230 -1.40 8.69 8.09
C GLY A 230 -1.30 7.17 8.16
N VAL A 231 -1.51 6.47 7.03
CA VAL A 231 -1.30 5.02 6.91
C VAL A 231 0.15 4.65 7.20
N GLY A 232 1.13 5.39 6.68
CA GLY A 232 2.54 5.16 6.97
C GLY A 232 2.89 5.36 8.45
N PHE A 233 2.33 6.37 9.11
CA PHE A 233 2.49 6.53 10.56
C PHE A 233 1.81 5.42 11.37
N ALA A 234 0.65 4.93 10.91
CA ALA A 234 -0.02 3.80 11.53
C ALA A 234 0.81 2.52 11.39
N LEU A 235 1.46 2.29 10.25
CA LEU A 235 2.35 1.14 10.04
C LEU A 235 3.56 1.13 10.99
N ILE A 236 4.09 2.31 11.32
CA ILE A 236 5.16 2.46 12.32
C ILE A 236 4.67 2.09 13.72
N LYS A 237 3.39 2.34 14.04
CA LYS A 237 2.83 2.13 15.38
C LYS A 237 2.28 0.70 15.61
N VAL A 238 1.77 0.06 14.57
CA VAL A 238 1.02 -1.22 14.66
C VAL A 238 1.85 -2.40 14.13
N ASP A 239 3.16 -2.25 13.97
CA ASP A 239 4.13 -3.28 13.55
C ASP A 239 3.79 -3.95 12.19
N ASN A 240 3.70 -3.17 11.10
CA ASN A 240 3.60 -3.68 9.71
C ASN A 240 2.45 -4.67 9.44
N VAL A 241 1.22 -4.25 9.71
CA VAL A 241 0.03 -4.99 9.27
C VAL A 241 -0.01 -5.10 7.74
N GLN A 242 -0.11 -6.32 7.20
CA GLN A 242 0.09 -6.58 5.77
C GLN A 242 -0.95 -5.91 4.88
N TRP A 243 -2.23 -6.04 5.21
CA TRP A 243 -3.32 -5.46 4.41
C TRP A 243 -3.25 -3.92 4.42
N LEU A 244 -2.72 -3.32 5.50
CA LEU A 244 -2.57 -1.88 5.61
C LEU A 244 -1.48 -1.35 4.66
N THR A 245 -0.42 -2.15 4.43
CA THR A 245 0.59 -1.85 3.41
C THR A 245 -0.01 -1.86 2.01
N CYS A 246 -0.79 -2.90 1.68
CA CYS A 246 -1.52 -2.99 0.40
C CYS A 246 -2.51 -1.83 0.22
N PHE A 247 -3.16 -1.40 1.29
CA PHE A 247 -4.04 -0.24 1.28
C PHE A 247 -3.28 1.05 0.98
N GLY A 248 -2.08 1.23 1.51
CA GLY A 248 -1.19 2.34 1.17
C GLY A 248 -0.87 2.42 -0.33
N TRP A 249 -0.65 1.28 -0.99
CA TRP A 249 -0.47 1.23 -2.44
C TRP A 249 -1.72 1.68 -3.18
N ALA A 250 -2.91 1.24 -2.72
CA ALA A 250 -4.18 1.63 -3.33
C ALA A 250 -4.37 3.14 -3.25
N VAL A 251 -4.20 3.73 -2.06
CA VAL A 251 -4.30 5.18 -1.86
C VAL A 251 -3.38 5.94 -2.81
N THR A 252 -2.13 5.51 -2.94
CA THR A 252 -1.14 6.18 -3.80
C THR A 252 -1.51 6.09 -5.28
N LEU A 253 -1.97 4.92 -5.76
CA LEU A 253 -2.35 4.75 -7.16
C LEU A 253 -3.65 5.46 -7.53
N TRP A 254 -4.61 5.51 -6.60
CA TRP A 254 -5.83 6.31 -6.76
C TRP A 254 -5.53 7.81 -6.79
N GLN A 255 -4.59 8.27 -5.97
CA GLN A 255 -4.15 9.67 -5.96
C GLN A 255 -3.55 10.12 -7.30
N SER A 256 -2.79 9.25 -7.98
CA SER A 256 -2.24 9.55 -9.31
C SER A 256 -3.26 9.43 -10.46
N PHE A 257 -4.43 8.83 -10.21
CA PHE A 257 -5.49 8.64 -11.22
C PHE A 257 -6.50 9.77 -11.27
N LEU A 258 -6.92 10.25 -10.09
CA LEU A 258 -7.89 11.34 -9.98
C LEU A 258 -7.48 12.52 -10.86
#